data_AF-A0A920T659-F1
#
_entry.id   AF-A0A920T659-F1
#
_cell.length_a   1.000
_cell.length_b   1.000
_cell.length_c   1.000
_cell.angle_alpha   90.00
_cell.angle_beta   90.00
_cell.angle_gamma   90.00
#
_symmetry.space_group_name_H-M   'P 1'
#
loop_
_entity.id
_entity.type
_entity.pdbx_description
1 polymer ?
#
loop_
_entity_poly.entity_id
_entity_poly.type
_entity_poly.pdbx_seq_one_letter_code
_entity_poly.pdbx_strand_id
1 'polypeptide(L)'
;MGLADHPDIISAAKAGLDQYGYGLASVRFICGTQELHKKLELKISDFFNSDDTILYTSCFDANGGLFETLLGPEDAIISDSLNHASIIDGIRLSKAQRLRYKTVT
;
A
#
# COMPACT_ATOMS: atom_id res chain seq x y z
N MET A 1 -18.38 6.38 -1.70
CA MET A 1 -18.32 6.69 -3.15
C MET A 1 -19.03 5.66 -4.04
N GLY A 2 -19.47 4.49 -3.57
CA GLY A 2 -20.30 3.58 -4.38
C GLY A 2 -19.64 3.01 -5.64
N LEU A 3 -18.30 3.03 -5.70
CA LEU A 3 -17.56 2.69 -6.91
C LEU A 3 -17.35 1.18 -7.13
N ALA A 4 -17.68 0.33 -6.16
CA ALA A 4 -17.38 -1.10 -6.21
C ALA A 4 -17.94 -1.79 -7.48
N ASP A 5 -19.15 -1.42 -7.90
CA ASP A 5 -19.83 -1.99 -9.07
C ASP A 5 -20.02 -0.99 -10.21
N HIS A 6 -19.19 0.06 -10.27
CA HIS A 6 -19.32 1.08 -11.30
C HIS A 6 -19.06 0.48 -12.69
N PRO A 7 -19.95 0.67 -13.69
CA PRO A 7 -19.82 0.06 -15.02
C PRO A 7 -18.45 0.32 -15.69
N ASP A 8 -17.92 1.54 -15.54
CA ASP A 8 -16.63 1.91 -16.10
C ASP A 8 -15.45 1.15 -15.45
N ILE A 9 -15.53 0.85 -14.14
CA ILE A 9 -14.51 0.07 -13.43
C ILE A 9 -14.54 -1.38 -13.91
N ILE A 10 -15.74 -1.95 -14.06
CA ILE A 10 -15.93 -3.30 -14.59
C ILE A 10 -15.40 -3.39 -16.03
N SER A 11 -15.69 -2.40 -16.87
CA SER A 11 -15.20 -2.34 -18.25
C SER A 11 -13.68 -2.24 -18.31
N ALA A 12 -13.08 -1.34 -17.51
CA ALA A 12 -11.62 -1.19 -17.43
C ALA A 12 -10.93 -2.47 -16.94
N ALA A 13 -11.51 -3.16 -15.95
CA ALA A 13 -10.98 -4.44 -15.46
C ALA A 13 -10.98 -5.53 -16.54
N LYS A 14 -12.08 -5.65 -17.31
CA LYS A 14 -12.17 -6.60 -18.43
C LYS A 14 -11.14 -6.31 -19.52
N ALA A 15 -11.04 -5.05 -19.95
CA ALA A 15 -10.03 -4.64 -20.94
C ALA A 15 -8.60 -4.89 -20.42
N GLY A 16 -8.37 -4.68 -19.12
CA GLY A 16 -7.09 -4.97 -18.48
C GLY A 16 -6.73 -6.46 -18.56
N LEU A 17 -7.70 -7.35 -18.34
CA LEU A 17 -7.48 -8.80 -18.48
C LEU A 17 -7.11 -9.19 -19.92
N ASP A 18 -7.82 -8.64 -20.91
CA ASP A 18 -7.55 -8.92 -22.32
C ASP A 18 -6.15 -8.42 -22.76
N GLN A 19 -5.71 -7.27 -22.23
CA GLN A 19 -4.44 -6.64 -22.61
C GLN A 19 -3.23 -7.19 -21.85
N TYR A 20 -3.36 -7.42 -20.54
CA TYR A 20 -2.22 -7.70 -19.65
C TYR A 20 -2.20 -9.13 -19.10
N GLY A 21 -3.26 -9.91 -19.35
CA GLY A 21 -3.45 -11.23 -18.74
C GLY A 21 -3.85 -11.16 -17.27
N TYR A 22 -4.02 -12.32 -16.64
CA TYR A 22 -4.50 -12.40 -15.25
C TYR A 22 -3.39 -12.14 -14.20
N GLY A 23 -2.14 -12.46 -14.50
CA GLY A 23 -1.05 -12.33 -13.55
C GLY A 23 0.32 -12.53 -14.18
N LEU A 24 1.37 -12.24 -13.42
CA LEU A 24 2.75 -12.14 -13.92
C LEU A 24 3.70 -13.26 -13.48
N ALA A 25 3.21 -14.20 -12.65
CA ALA A 25 4.00 -15.32 -12.11
C ALA A 25 5.40 -14.93 -11.56
N SER A 26 5.55 -13.69 -11.11
CA SER A 26 6.81 -13.08 -10.73
C SER A 26 6.60 -11.86 -9.83
N VAL A 27 7.68 -11.41 -9.19
CA VAL A 27 7.72 -10.25 -8.29
C VAL A 27 8.18 -9.00 -9.03
N ARG A 28 7.85 -7.83 -8.48
CA ARG A 28 8.08 -6.51 -9.11
C ARG A 28 9.51 -6.28 -9.58
N PHE A 29 10.53 -6.74 -8.85
CA PHE A 29 11.94 -6.47 -9.14
C PHE A 29 12.58 -7.41 -10.17
N ILE A 30 11.95 -8.53 -10.54
CA ILE A 30 12.48 -9.48 -11.52
C ILE A 30 11.83 -9.24 -12.89
N CYS A 31 10.57 -9.63 -13.03
CA CYS A 31 9.78 -9.41 -14.26
C CYS A 31 8.29 -9.17 -13.99
N GLY A 32 7.91 -8.88 -12.73
CA GLY A 32 6.53 -8.66 -12.31
C GLY A 32 6.03 -7.21 -12.43
N THR A 33 6.76 -6.31 -13.09
CA THR A 33 6.31 -4.92 -13.29
C THR A 33 5.80 -4.71 -14.72
N GLN A 34 4.50 -4.43 -14.85
CA GLN A 34 3.86 -3.98 -16.09
C GLN A 34 3.74 -2.45 -16.16
N GLU A 35 3.53 -1.95 -17.37
CA GLU A 35 3.25 -0.53 -17.63
C GLU A 35 2.03 -0.03 -16.84
N LEU A 36 1.01 -0.87 -16.67
CA LEU A 36 -0.20 -0.53 -15.89
C LEU A 36 0.12 -0.17 -14.44
N HIS A 37 1.05 -0.89 -13.79
CA HIS A 37 1.47 -0.57 -12.43
C HIS A 37 2.08 0.83 -12.35
N LYS A 38 3.01 1.14 -13.27
CA LYS A 38 3.68 2.46 -13.31
C LYS A 38 2.72 3.60 -13.62
N LYS A 39 1.76 3.39 -14.53
CA LYS A 39 0.71 4.37 -14.81
C LYS A 39 -0.15 4.67 -13.58
N LEU A 40 -0.51 3.64 -12.82
CA LEU A 40 -1.31 3.81 -11.60
C LEU A 40 -0.49 4.49 -10.48
N GLU A 41 0.77 4.09 -10.28
CA GLU A 41 1.70 4.72 -9.33
C GLU A 41 1.85 6.23 -9.60
N LEU A 42 2.06 6.62 -10.86
CA LEU A 42 2.14 8.03 -11.24
C LEU A 42 0.83 8.78 -10.98
N LYS A 43 -0.32 8.21 -11.39
CA LYS A 43 -1.63 8.84 -11.16
C LYS A 43 -1.94 9.05 -9.67
N ILE A 44 -1.52 8.10 -8.82
CA ILE A 44 -1.70 8.24 -7.37
C ILE A 44 -0.79 9.34 -6.83
N SER A 45 0.47 9.38 -7.27
CA SER A 45 1.43 10.43 -6.88
C SER A 45 0.93 11.82 -7.26
N ASP A 46 0.42 11.97 -8.48
CA ASP A 46 -0.20 13.21 -8.96
C ASP A 46 -1.44 13.59 -8.14
N PHE A 47 -2.27 12.60 -7.78
CA PHE A 47 -3.50 12.84 -7.01
C PHE A 47 -3.22 13.31 -5.58
N PHE A 48 -2.19 12.75 -4.93
CA PHE A 48 -1.80 13.11 -3.56
C PHE A 48 -0.72 14.21 -3.48
N ASN A 49 -0.20 14.68 -4.62
CA ASN A 49 0.96 15.57 -4.71
C ASN A 49 2.19 15.02 -3.94
N SER A 50 2.51 13.74 -4.14
CA SER A 50 3.72 13.11 -3.60
C SER A 50 4.78 12.89 -4.68
N ASP A 51 6.05 12.76 -4.27
CA ASP A 51 7.17 12.59 -5.20
C ASP A 51 7.09 11.25 -5.97
N ASP A 52 6.69 10.17 -5.30
CA ASP A 52 6.53 8.83 -5.90
C ASP A 52 5.50 8.00 -5.11
N THR A 53 5.07 6.88 -5.68
CA THR A 53 4.17 5.89 -5.09
C THR A 53 4.59 4.48 -5.48
N ILE A 54 4.49 3.55 -4.52
CA ILE A 54 4.64 2.11 -4.78
C ILE A 54 3.36 1.36 -4.41
N LEU A 55 2.90 0.47 -5.30
CA LEU A 55 1.71 -0.34 -5.06
C LEU A 55 2.00 -1.59 -4.24
N TYR A 56 1.07 -1.89 -3.33
CA TYR A 56 0.95 -3.16 -2.62
C TYR A 56 -0.37 -3.84 -2.98
N THR A 57 -0.48 -5.15 -2.73
CA THR A 57 -1.69 -5.95 -2.95
C THR A 57 -2.87 -5.51 -2.07
N SER A 58 -2.58 -4.95 -0.90
CA SER A 58 -3.58 -4.38 0.00
C SER A 58 -2.99 -3.26 0.85
N CYS A 59 -3.85 -2.41 1.41
CA CYS A 59 -3.43 -1.44 2.43
C CYS A 59 -2.94 -2.11 3.71
N PHE A 60 -3.31 -3.38 3.96
CA PHE A 60 -2.76 -4.13 5.09
C PHE A 60 -1.28 -4.42 4.86
N ASP A 61 -0.93 -4.95 3.68
CA ASP A 61 0.45 -5.27 3.29
C ASP A 61 1.32 -4.01 3.20
N ALA A 62 0.75 -2.90 2.68
CA ALA A 62 1.43 -1.61 2.63
C ALA A 62 1.86 -1.15 4.04
N ASN A 63 0.95 -1.19 5.01
CA ASN A 63 1.27 -0.85 6.40
C ASN A 63 2.24 -1.86 7.04
N GLY A 64 2.11 -3.14 6.71
CA GLY A 64 2.97 -4.20 7.22
C GLY A 64 4.44 -4.02 6.81
N GLY A 65 4.69 -3.69 5.54
CA GLY A 65 6.04 -3.51 5.01
C GLY A 65 6.66 -2.14 5.27
N LEU A 66 5.86 -1.12 5.58
CA LEU A 66 6.33 0.26 5.67
C LEU A 66 7.35 0.49 6.80
N PHE A 67 7.02 0.09 8.03
CA PHE A 67 7.78 0.51 9.21
C PHE A 67 9.15 -0.16 9.32
N GLU A 68 9.26 -1.46 9.05
CA GLU A 68 10.55 -2.17 9.11
C GLU A 68 11.51 -1.71 7.99
N THR A 69 10.98 -1.30 6.84
CA THR A 69 11.79 -0.81 5.72
C THR A 69 12.46 0.53 6.03
N LEU A 70 11.80 1.38 6.80
CA LEU A 70 12.26 2.76 7.05
C LEU A 70 12.92 2.96 8.41
N LEU A 71 12.60 2.14 9.41
CA LEU A 71 12.94 2.40 10.81
C LEU A 71 13.78 1.27 11.42
N GLY A 72 14.78 1.66 12.19
CA GLY A 72 15.70 0.78 12.92
C GLY A 72 15.53 0.84 14.44
N PRO A 73 16.41 0.15 15.19
CA PRO A 73 16.38 0.10 16.65
C PRO A 73 16.57 1.45 17.35
N GLU A 74 17.19 2.42 16.68
CA GLU A 74 17.46 3.77 17.20
C GLU A 74 16.28 4.74 17.01
N ASP A 75 15.24 4.32 16.28
CA ASP A 75 14.07 5.13 15.99
C ASP A 75 12.93 4.86 16.98
N ALA A 76 11.97 5.78 17.05
CA ALA A 76 10.75 5.63 17.84
C ALA A 76 9.50 5.87 16.99
N ILE A 77 8.48 5.04 17.19
CA ILE A 77 7.16 5.16 16.57
C ILE A 77 6.14 5.55 17.63
N ILE A 78 5.49 6.69 17.43
CA ILE A 78 4.39 7.18 18.28
C ILE A 78 3.07 6.82 17.59
N SER A 79 2.27 5.94 18.20
CA SER A 79 1.02 5.44 17.60
C SER A 79 -0.16 5.55 18.56
N ASP A 80 -1.31 5.93 18.01
CA ASP A 80 -2.60 5.86 18.70
C ASP A 80 -2.97 4.39 19.00
N SER A 81 -3.60 4.13 20.14
CA SER A 81 -4.04 2.80 20.55
C SER A 81 -5.23 2.22 19.79
N LEU A 82 -6.03 3.07 19.13
CA LEU A 82 -7.19 2.73 18.30
C LEU A 82 -6.86 2.73 16.80
N ASN A 83 -5.58 2.87 16.44
CA ASN A 83 -5.13 2.72 15.06
C ASN A 83 -5.54 1.34 14.50
N HIS A 84 -5.72 1.30 13.18
CA HIS A 84 -6.10 0.08 12.48
C HIS A 84 -5.09 -1.05 12.75
N ALA A 85 -5.58 -2.29 12.82
CA ALA A 85 -4.77 -3.46 13.16
C ALA A 85 -3.53 -3.62 12.25
N SER A 86 -3.65 -3.29 10.96
CA SER A 86 -2.52 -3.33 10.02
C SER A 86 -1.36 -2.41 10.40
N ILE A 87 -1.65 -1.23 10.96
CA ILE A 87 -0.64 -0.29 11.43
C ILE A 87 0.03 -0.86 12.68
N ILE A 88 -0.79 -1.37 13.62
CA ILE A 88 -0.28 -1.98 14.85
C ILE A 88 0.64 -3.16 14.54
N ASP A 89 0.25 -4.02 13.60
CA ASP A 89 1.05 -5.19 13.21
C ASP A 89 2.31 -4.79 12.44
N GLY A 90 2.24 -3.82 11.52
CA GLY A 90 3.43 -3.28 10.86
C GLY A 90 4.44 -2.69 11.85
N ILE A 91 3.97 -1.93 12.84
CA ILE A 91 4.82 -1.38 13.92
C ILE A 91 5.44 -2.50 14.76
N ARG A 92 4.74 -3.62 14.97
CA ARG A 92 5.27 -4.77 15.73
C ARG A 92 6.38 -5.52 15.00
N LEU A 93 6.39 -5.48 13.67
CA LEU A 93 7.45 -6.08 12.85
C LEU A 93 8.72 -5.22 12.85
N SER A 94 8.60 -3.90 13.02
CA SER A 94 9.75 -3.00 13.17
C SER A 94 10.51 -3.21 14.49
N LYS A 95 11.82 -2.94 14.47
CA LYS A 95 12.70 -2.96 15.64
C LYS A 95 12.68 -1.65 16.43
N ALA A 96 12.02 -0.63 15.92
CA ALA A 96 11.92 0.69 16.56
C ALA A 96 11.22 0.64 17.92
N GLN A 97 11.53 1.61 18.79
CA GLN A 97 10.84 1.79 20.06
C GLN A 97 9.37 2.14 19.82
N ARG A 98 8.46 1.47 20.54
CA ARG A 98 7.01 1.62 20.37
C ARG A 98 6.42 2.45 21.50
N LEU A 99 5.95 3.66 21.18
CA LEU A 99 5.32 4.59 22.11
C LEU A 99 3.83 4.68 21.80
N ARG A 100 2.98 4.09 22.64
CA ARG A 100 1.53 4.06 22.42
C ARG A 100 0.81 5.06 23.34
N TYR A 101 -0.02 5.92 22.77
CA TYR A 101 -0.90 6.80 23.55
C TYR A 101 -2.37 6.36 23.43
N LYS A 102 -3.18 6.73 24.43
CA LYS A 102 -4.63 6.52 24.39
C LYS A 102 -5.29 7.69 23.69
N THR A 103 -6.20 7.40 22.77
CA THR A 103 -7.08 8.42 22.18
C THR A 103 -7.86 9.11 23.30
N VAL A 104 -7.89 10.44 23.28
CA VAL A 104 -8.79 11.22 24.14
C VAL A 104 -10.09 11.37 23.37
N THR A 105 -11.10 10.62 23.77
CA THR A 105 -12.47 10.72 23.24
C THR A 105 -13.32 11.60 24.13
#